data_AF-A0A7Y5Z3M1-F1
#
_entry.id   AF-A0A7Y5Z3M1-F1
#
_cell.length_a   1.000
_cell.length_b   1.000
_cell.length_c   1.000
_cell.angle_alpha   90.00
_cell.angle_beta   90.00
_cell.angle_gamma   90.00
#
_symmetry.space_group_name_H-M   'P 1'
#
loop_
_entity.id
_entity.type
_entity.pdbx_description
1 polymer ?
#
loop_
_entity_poly.entity_id
_entity_poly.type
_entity_poly.pdbx_seq_one_letter_code
_entity_poly.pdbx_strand_id
1 'polypeptide(L)'
;MNHHPMESCPRCGSVQHVRPKGILIGAASPKKRFNGEEKAGYQRLDQLAVDECKPTLLKPAPLKQLVDGFFCDHCGMGFVTSDLVQDAERS
;
A
#
# COMPACT_ATOMS: atom_id res chain seq x y z
N MET A 1 -15.53 -3.85 4.68
CA MET A 1 -15.66 -4.21 3.26
C MET A 1 -15.01 -3.09 2.47
N ASN A 2 -14.22 -3.39 1.44
CA ASN A 2 -13.62 -2.37 0.56
C ASN A 2 -14.75 -1.47 0.01
N HIS A 3 -14.78 -0.19 0.40
CA HIS A 3 -15.75 0.79 -0.11
C HIS A 3 -15.24 1.57 -1.33
N HIS A 4 -14.01 1.28 -1.79
CA HIS A 4 -13.43 1.93 -2.95
C HIS A 4 -13.98 1.34 -4.26
N PRO A 5 -14.23 2.17 -5.29
CA PRO A 5 -14.52 1.68 -6.64
C PRO A 5 -13.35 0.80 -7.12
N MET A 6 -13.64 -0.26 -7.88
CA MET A 6 -12.59 -1.14 -8.39
C MET A 6 -11.66 -0.38 -9.35
N GLU A 7 -10.37 -0.41 -9.07
CA GLU A 7 -9.33 0.15 -9.94
C GLU A 7 -8.77 -0.94 -10.90
N SER A 8 -8.36 -0.52 -12.10
CA SER A 8 -7.69 -1.40 -13.06
C SER A 8 -6.33 -1.84 -12.53
N CYS A 9 -5.90 -3.06 -12.88
CA CYS A 9 -4.57 -3.53 -12.53
C CYS A 9 -3.49 -2.62 -13.16
N PRO A 10 -2.54 -2.07 -12.39
CA PRO A 10 -1.53 -1.15 -12.91
C PRO A 10 -0.54 -1.82 -13.89
N ARG A 11 -0.46 -3.15 -13.90
CA ARG A 11 0.44 -3.91 -14.78
C ARG A 11 -0.19 -4.29 -16.12
N CYS A 12 -1.46 -4.71 -16.15
CA CYS A 12 -2.13 -5.15 -17.39
C CYS A 12 -3.28 -4.24 -17.85
N GLY A 13 -3.63 -3.21 -17.08
CA GLY A 13 -4.72 -2.28 -17.36
C GLY A 13 -6.14 -2.85 -17.25
N SER A 14 -6.29 -4.16 -17.02
CA SER A 14 -7.59 -4.82 -16.94
C SER A 14 -8.17 -4.80 -15.52
N VAL A 15 -9.48 -4.59 -15.41
CA VAL A 15 -10.27 -4.74 -14.18
C VAL A 15 -10.88 -6.14 -14.03
N GLN A 16 -10.94 -6.93 -15.11
CA GLN A 16 -11.69 -8.20 -15.15
C GLN A 16 -11.18 -9.23 -14.13
N HIS A 17 -9.86 -9.27 -13.92
CA HIS A 17 -9.18 -10.18 -13.00
C HIS A 17 -8.85 -9.53 -11.65
N VAL A 18 -9.34 -8.31 -11.41
CA VAL A 18 -9.11 -7.59 -10.15
C VAL A 18 -10.13 -8.02 -9.11
N ARG A 19 -9.67 -8.28 -7.89
CA ARG A 19 -10.48 -8.66 -6.74
C ARG A 19 -10.16 -7.79 -5.54
N PRO A 20 -11.16 -7.32 -4.77
CA PRO A 20 -10.91 -6.69 -3.48
C PRO A 20 -10.13 -7.62 -2.55
N LYS A 21 -9.05 -7.12 -1.93
CA LYS A 21 -8.20 -7.90 -1.02
C LYS A 21 -7.62 -7.01 0.08
N GLY A 22 -7.40 -7.60 1.26
CA GLY A 22 -6.58 -6.97 2.28
C GLY A 22 -5.10 -7.07 1.91
N ILE A 23 -4.43 -5.93 1.83
CA ILE A 23 -3.00 -5.83 1.46
C ILE A 23 -2.17 -5.57 2.72
N LEU A 24 -1.13 -6.37 2.90
CA LEU A 24 -0.18 -6.22 3.99
C LEU A 24 0.88 -5.18 3.61
N ILE A 25 0.91 -4.07 4.34
CA ILE A 25 1.89 -3.00 4.20
C ILE A 25 2.96 -3.09 5.30
N GLY A 26 4.11 -2.46 5.07
CA GLY A 26 5.23 -2.45 6.02
C GLY A 26 4.90 -1.68 7.30
N ALA A 27 5.40 -2.11 8.46
CA ALA A 27 5.02 -1.53 9.76
C ALA A 27 5.41 -0.05 9.95
N ALA A 28 6.57 0.37 9.46
CA ALA A 28 7.04 1.76 9.45
C ALA A 28 8.13 1.91 8.39
N SER A 29 8.21 3.08 7.76
CA SER A 29 9.25 3.42 6.79
C SER A 29 10.63 3.35 7.45
N PRO A 30 11.68 3.01 6.69
CA PRO A 30 13.05 3.00 7.21
C PRO A 30 13.46 4.31 7.88
N LYS A 31 13.02 5.45 7.33
CA LYS A 31 13.31 6.79 7.88
C LYS A 31 12.84 6.94 9.32
N LYS A 32 11.61 6.51 9.63
CA LYS A 32 11.09 6.52 11.01
C LYS A 32 11.67 5.40 11.86
N ARG A 33 11.94 4.23 11.27
CA ARG A 33 12.38 3.04 12.02
C ARG A 33 13.85 3.10 12.46
N PHE A 34 14.70 3.76 11.70
CA PHE A 34 16.15 3.83 11.93
C PHE A 34 16.65 5.24 12.26
N ASN A 35 15.77 6.15 12.70
CA ASN A 35 16.12 7.55 13.02
C ASN A 35 16.92 8.25 11.88
N GLY A 36 16.60 7.94 10.62
CA GLY A 36 17.31 8.47 9.47
C GLY A 36 18.65 7.80 9.14
N GLU A 37 19.09 6.76 9.87
CA GLU A 37 20.25 5.96 9.46
C GLU A 37 19.87 5.09 8.25
N GLU A 38 20.50 5.38 7.11
CA GLU A 38 20.24 4.67 5.85
C GLU A 38 20.97 3.31 5.83
N LYS A 39 20.54 2.39 6.68
CA LYS A 39 20.98 0.99 6.65
C LYS A 39 20.08 0.23 5.66
N ALA A 40 20.41 0.33 4.37
CA ALA A 40 19.87 -0.49 3.27
C ALA A 40 18.34 -0.47 3.03
N GLY A 41 17.60 0.53 3.55
CA GLY A 41 16.14 0.62 3.43
C GLY A 41 15.60 0.96 2.03
N TYR A 42 16.43 1.46 1.12
CA TYR A 42 16.06 1.90 -0.23
C TYR A 42 15.86 0.76 -1.25
N GLN A 43 16.12 -0.50 -0.88
CA GLN A 43 15.92 -1.66 -1.78
C GLN A 43 14.47 -2.16 -1.82
N ARG A 44 13.52 -1.47 -1.16
CA ARG A 44 12.10 -1.80 -1.29
C ARG A 44 11.53 -1.10 -2.51
N LEU A 45 11.45 -1.83 -3.62
CA LEU A 45 10.77 -1.34 -4.83
C LEU A 45 9.23 -1.37 -4.67
N ASP A 46 8.68 -2.26 -3.82
CA ASP A 46 7.28 -2.67 -4.00
C ASP A 46 6.40 -2.71 -2.72
N GLN A 47 6.88 -2.24 -1.56
CA GLN A 47 6.09 -2.32 -0.32
C GLN A 47 5.91 -0.97 0.38
N LEU A 48 4.70 -0.41 0.23
CA LEU A 48 4.21 0.74 1.00
C LEU A 48 4.26 0.46 2.51
N ALA A 49 4.59 1.47 3.32
CA ALA A 49 4.59 1.41 4.78
C ALA A 49 3.40 2.16 5.42
N VAL A 50 3.05 1.83 6.66
CA VAL A 50 1.91 2.39 7.41
C VAL A 50 1.98 3.91 7.52
N ASP A 51 3.17 4.47 7.70
CA ASP A 51 3.40 5.91 7.81
C ASP A 51 3.48 6.66 6.47
N GLU A 52 3.39 5.94 5.36
CA GLU A 52 3.27 6.48 4.01
C GLU A 52 1.79 6.47 3.54
N CYS A 53 0.88 6.01 4.40
CA CYS A 53 -0.55 5.95 4.13
C CYS A 53 -1.30 7.08 4.86
N LYS A 54 -2.40 7.57 4.27
CA LYS A 54 -3.31 8.51 4.96
C LYS A 54 -3.87 7.86 6.23
N PRO A 55 -3.66 8.45 7.43
CA PRO A 55 -4.06 7.83 8.69
C PRO A 55 -5.55 7.51 8.81
N THR A 56 -6.41 8.28 8.12
CA THR A 56 -7.87 8.10 8.07
C THR A 56 -8.32 6.84 7.35
N LEU A 57 -7.44 6.25 6.52
CA LEU A 57 -7.71 5.03 5.75
C LEU A 57 -7.06 3.79 6.37
N LEU A 58 -6.32 3.96 7.48
CA LEU A 58 -5.74 2.86 8.23
C LEU A 58 -6.78 2.23 9.16
N LYS A 59 -6.72 0.90 9.28
CA LYS A 59 -7.52 0.16 10.25
C LYS A 59 -7.04 0.45 11.69
N PRO A 60 -7.92 0.35 12.69
CA PRO A 60 -7.52 0.48 14.09
C PRO A 60 -6.51 -0.60 14.50
N ALA A 61 -5.76 -0.36 15.57
CA ALA A 61 -4.87 -1.37 16.15
C ALA A 61 -5.67 -2.64 16.52
N PRO A 62 -5.12 -3.85 16.32
CA PRO A 62 -3.76 -4.18 15.90
C PRO A 62 -3.57 -4.30 14.37
N LEU A 63 -4.58 -3.94 13.57
CA LEU A 63 -4.63 -4.22 12.13
C LEU A 63 -4.11 -3.06 11.25
N LYS A 64 -3.35 -2.12 11.80
CA LYS A 64 -2.82 -0.95 11.07
C LYS A 64 -1.99 -1.32 9.82
N GLN A 65 -1.35 -2.48 9.84
CA GLN A 65 -0.57 -3.02 8.70
C GLN A 65 -1.42 -3.64 7.59
N LEU A 66 -2.73 -3.74 7.76
CA LEU A 66 -3.65 -4.28 6.77
C LEU A 66 -4.49 -3.15 6.21
N VAL A 67 -4.32 -2.87 4.92
CA VAL A 67 -5.11 -1.88 4.21
C VAL A 67 -6.03 -2.54 3.19
N ASP A 68 -7.02 -1.77 2.81
CA ASP A 68 -8.02 -2.13 1.84
C ASP A 68 -7.44 -1.84 0.44
N GLY A 69 -7.40 -2.87 -0.42
CA GLY A 69 -6.81 -2.78 -1.75
C GLY A 69 -7.31 -3.89 -2.67
N PHE A 70 -6.47 -4.26 -3.63
CA PHE A 70 -6.85 -5.14 -4.74
C PHE A 70 -5.75 -6.15 -5.07
N PHE A 71 -6.15 -7.27 -5.68
CA PHE A 71 -5.26 -8.27 -6.23
C PHE A 71 -5.70 -8.65 -7.65
N CYS A 72 -4.74 -8.72 -8.57
CA CYS A 72 -5.01 -9.16 -9.93
C CYS A 72 -4.61 -10.64 -10.08
N ASP A 73 -5.60 -11.52 -10.28
CA ASP A 73 -5.38 -12.96 -10.42
C ASP A 73 -4.55 -13.30 -11.67
N HIS A 74 -4.63 -12.48 -12.72
CA HIS A 74 -3.87 -12.68 -13.95
C HIS A 74 -2.39 -12.28 -13.79
N CYS A 75 -2.12 -11.15 -13.11
CA CYS A 75 -0.75 -10.63 -12.95
C CYS A 75 -0.04 -11.16 -11.70
N GLY A 76 -0.78 -11.76 -10.75
CA GLY A 76 -0.27 -12.22 -9.47
C GLY A 76 0.18 -11.11 -8.52
N MET A 77 -0.34 -9.89 -8.67
CA MET A 77 0.11 -8.71 -7.92
C MET A 77 -0.98 -8.11 -7.04
N GLY A 78 -0.60 -7.71 -5.83
CA GLY A 78 -1.41 -6.87 -4.95
C GLY A 78 -1.07 -5.40 -5.15
N PHE A 79 -2.07 -4.53 -5.07
CA PHE A 79 -1.91 -3.09 -5.16
C PHE A 79 -2.97 -2.39 -4.29
N VAL A 80 -2.67 -1.16 -3.89
CA VAL A 80 -3.58 -0.31 -3.10
C VAL A 80 -4.18 0.76 -3.99
N THR A 81 -5.25 1.41 -3.53
CA THR A 81 -5.84 2.56 -4.22
C THR A 81 -4.84 3.72 -4.26
N SER A 82 -4.91 4.50 -5.33
CA SER A 82 -4.06 5.70 -5.44
C SER A 82 -4.35 6.71 -4.31
N ASP A 83 -5.59 6.71 -3.80
CA ASP A 83 -6.02 7.57 -2.70
C ASP A 83 -5.37 7.24 -1.35
N LEU A 84 -4.83 6.03 -1.18
CA LEU A 84 -4.26 5.58 0.09
C LEU A 84 -2.93 6.26 0.41
N VAL A 85 -2.13 6.54 -0.62
CA VAL A 85 -0.79 7.10 -0.48
C VAL A 85 -0.91 8.53 0.06
N GLN A 86 -0.20 8.82 1.15
CA GLN A 86 -0.04 10.19 1.62
C GLN A 86 0.84 10.91 0.58
N ASP A 87 0.39 12.04 0.05
CA ASP A 87 1.23 12.85 -0.85
C ASP A 87 2.57 13.08 -0.16
N ALA A 88 3.62 12.44 -0.68
CA ALA A 88 4.96 12.72 -0.23
C ALA A 88 5.18 14.19 -0.58
N GLU A 89 5.28 15.05 0.43
CA GLU A 89 5.78 16.40 0.22
C GLU A 89 7.10 16.25 -0.55
N ARG A 90 7.07 16.58 -1.85
CA ARG A 90 8.27 16.83 -2.65
C ARG A 90 8.95 18.02 -2.00
N SER A 91 9.77 17.75 -0.99
CA SER A 91 10.82 18.65 -0.52
C SER A 91 12.02 18.53 -1.43
#